data_AF-A0A9E5TDB6-F1
#
_entry.id   AF-A0A9E5TDB6-F1
#
_cell.length_a   1.000
_cell.length_b   1.000
_cell.length_c   1.000
_cell.angle_alpha   90.00
_cell.angle_beta   90.00
_cell.angle_gamma   90.00
#
_symmetry.space_group_name_H-M   'P 1'
#
loop_
_entity.id
_entity.type
_entity.pdbx_description
1 polymer ?
#
loop_
_entity_poly.entity_id
_entity_poly.type
_entity_poly.pdbx_seq_one_letter_code
_entity_poly.pdbx_strand_id
1 'polypeptide(L)'
;IRHLVFFFDPVPGWVAALQSLGVVAGYVLPASLLYIFVWRFAVERRKYVSYYNLFLTLMLLAVSVTGLLLRHTLRVDLVGIKEFIISVLVFRPVAELPGNWLFLVHFILVLVVVPALPSHIFTAPVTLLEARRREEERPLHEG
;
A
#
# COMPACT_ATOMS: atom_id res chain seq x y z
N ILE A 1 8.94 -3.29 4.33
CA ILE A 1 9.94 -3.41 5.42
C ILE A 1 10.72 -2.11 5.68
N ARG A 2 11.17 -1.36 4.65
CA ARG A 2 11.84 -0.05 4.86
C ARG A 2 11.02 0.98 5.65
N HIS A 3 9.69 0.93 5.58
CA HIS A 3 8.82 1.83 6.33
C HIS A 3 8.87 1.55 7.83
N LEU A 4 9.07 0.28 8.24
CA LEU A 4 9.15 -0.13 9.64
C LEU A 4 10.34 0.49 10.37
N VAL A 5 11.41 0.85 9.65
CA VAL A 5 12.59 1.53 10.20
C VAL A 5 12.22 2.86 10.86
N PHE A 6 11.21 3.56 10.34
CA PHE A 6 10.77 4.83 10.91
C PHE A 6 9.95 4.67 12.20
N PHE A 7 9.48 3.46 12.51
CA PHE A 7 8.67 3.19 13.70
C PHE A 7 9.50 2.68 14.88
N PHE A 8 10.76 2.29 14.68
CA PHE A 8 11.62 1.74 15.73
C PHE A 8 12.88 2.58 15.95
N ASP A 9 13.20 2.83 17.22
CA ASP A 9 14.46 3.43 17.65
C ASP A 9 14.95 2.78 18.96
N PRO A 10 16.04 1.96 18.96
CA PRO A 10 16.91 1.58 17.84
C PRO A 10 16.28 0.55 16.89
N VAL A 11 16.79 0.47 15.64
CA VAL A 11 16.29 -0.45 14.61
C VAL A 11 16.73 -1.89 14.91
N PRO A 12 15.81 -2.86 15.01
CA PRO A 12 16.18 -4.27 15.23
C PRO A 12 17.02 -4.85 14.08
N GLY A 13 18.03 -5.66 14.39
CA GLY A 13 18.95 -6.22 13.38
C GLY A 13 18.29 -7.04 12.28
N TRP A 14 17.18 -7.73 12.57
CA TRP A 14 16.40 -8.48 11.56
C TRP A 14 15.70 -7.55 10.54
N VAL A 15 15.31 -6.33 10.95
CA VAL A 15 14.76 -5.31 10.05
C VAL A 15 15.83 -4.79 9.10
N ALA A 16 17.05 -4.58 9.62
CA ALA A 16 18.19 -4.15 8.82
C ALA A 16 18.57 -5.20 7.76
N ALA A 17 18.56 -6.48 8.10
CA ALA A 17 18.84 -7.56 7.15
C ALA A 17 17.83 -7.63 5.98
N LEU A 18 16.56 -7.33 6.25
CA LEU A 18 15.47 -7.34 5.25
C LEU A 18 15.34 -6.02 4.46
N GLN A 19 16.18 -5.03 4.76
CA GLN A 19 16.09 -3.69 4.16
C GLN A 19 16.38 -3.71 2.66
N SER A 20 17.30 -4.57 2.21
CA SER A 20 17.66 -4.77 0.80
C SER A 20 16.49 -5.29 -0.03
N LEU A 21 15.77 -6.30 0.47
CA LEU A 21 14.55 -6.81 -0.15
C LEU A 21 13.47 -5.72 -0.22
N GLY A 22 13.41 -4.86 0.81
CA GLY A 22 12.51 -3.71 0.83
C GLY A 22 12.76 -2.70 -0.30
N VAL A 23 13.99 -2.56 -0.79
CA VAL A 23 14.30 -1.69 -1.93
C VAL A 23 13.76 -2.29 -3.23
N VAL A 24 14.04 -3.58 -3.47
CA VAL A 24 13.58 -4.30 -4.67
C VAL A 24 12.05 -4.30 -4.73
N ALA A 25 11.39 -4.63 -3.62
CA ALA A 25 9.93 -4.59 -3.53
C ALA A 25 9.35 -3.20 -3.83
N GLY A 26 10.04 -2.12 -3.46
CA GLY A 26 9.64 -0.74 -3.73
C GLY A 26 9.64 -0.36 -5.21
N TYR A 27 10.40 -1.06 -6.05
CA TYR A 27 10.38 -0.89 -7.51
C TYR A 27 9.43 -1.86 -8.21
N VAL A 28 9.39 -3.11 -7.73
CA VAL A 28 8.53 -4.15 -8.31
C VAL A 28 7.05 -3.78 -8.19
N LEU A 29 6.63 -3.25 -7.03
CA LEU A 29 5.23 -2.95 -6.78
C LEU A 29 4.64 -1.88 -7.73
N PRO A 30 5.24 -0.68 -7.91
CA PRO A 30 4.73 0.29 -8.88
C PRO A 30 4.84 -0.22 -10.34
N ALA A 31 5.88 -1.00 -10.68
CA ALA A 31 6.02 -1.58 -12.01
C ALA A 31 4.89 -2.58 -12.33
N SER A 32 4.60 -3.50 -11.41
CA SER A 32 3.51 -4.47 -11.56
C SER A 32 2.14 -3.81 -11.61
N LEU A 33 1.89 -2.79 -10.77
CA LEU A 33 0.64 -2.03 -10.78
C LEU A 33 0.46 -1.26 -12.10
N LEU A 34 1.52 -0.64 -12.60
CA LEU A 34 1.48 0.06 -13.89
C LEU A 34 1.21 -0.91 -15.03
N TYR A 35 1.84 -2.09 -15.01
CA TYR A 35 1.58 -3.15 -16.00
C TYR A 35 0.11 -3.57 -15.99
N ILE A 36 -0.47 -3.86 -14.82
CA ILE A 36 -1.88 -4.22 -14.67
C ILE A 36 -2.79 -3.09 -15.16
N PHE A 37 -2.48 -1.84 -14.82
CA PHE A 37 -3.26 -0.68 -15.23
C PHE A 37 -3.28 -0.50 -16.76
N VAL A 38 -2.11 -0.57 -17.40
CA VAL A 38 -1.97 -0.45 -18.86
C VAL A 38 -2.65 -1.61 -19.57
N TRP A 39 -2.44 -2.85 -19.10
CA TRP A 39 -3.07 -4.04 -19.67
C TRP A 39 -4.59 -3.98 -19.62
N ARG A 40 -5.14 -3.53 -18.49
CA ARG A 40 -6.58 -3.38 -18.27
C ARG A 40 -7.20 -2.35 -19.24
N PHE A 41 -6.50 -1.25 -19.54
CA PHE A 41 -6.97 -0.25 -20.50
C PHE A 41 -6.81 -0.68 -21.96
N ALA A 42 -5.74 -1.41 -22.28
CA ALA A 42 -5.42 -1.83 -23.64
C ALA A 42 -6.29 -2.99 -24.14
N VAL A 43 -6.50 -4.00 -23.28
CA VAL A 43 -7.12 -5.29 -23.66
C VAL A 43 -8.59 -5.38 -23.22
N GLU A 44 -8.94 -4.87 -22.04
CA GLU A 44 -10.23 -5.12 -21.39
C GLU A 44 -11.25 -4.00 -21.66
N ARG A 45 -11.49 -3.64 -22.93
CA ARG A 45 -12.32 -2.47 -23.28
C ARG A 45 -13.83 -2.59 -22.95
N ARG A 46 -14.36 -3.73 -22.48
CA ARG A 46 -15.83 -3.94 -22.35
C ARG A 46 -16.38 -4.82 -21.22
N LYS A 47 -15.63 -5.28 -20.22
CA LYS A 47 -16.22 -6.17 -19.18
C LYS A 47 -15.97 -5.67 -17.75
N TYR A 48 -17.06 -5.23 -17.12
CA TYR A 48 -17.27 -5.13 -15.67
C TYR A 48 -16.02 -4.83 -14.83
N VAL A 49 -15.38 -3.67 -15.06
CA VAL A 49 -14.43 -3.15 -14.09
C VAL A 49 -15.24 -2.45 -13.01
N SER A 50 -15.38 -3.09 -11.84
CA SER A 50 -15.95 -2.42 -10.67
C SER A 50 -15.16 -1.14 -10.40
N TYR A 51 -15.86 0.00 -10.34
CA TYR A 51 -15.27 1.32 -10.07
C TYR A 51 -14.37 1.30 -8.83
N TYR A 52 -14.76 0.52 -7.83
CA TYR A 52 -14.03 0.39 -6.58
C TYR A 52 -12.66 -0.29 -6.75
N ASN A 53 -12.56 -1.33 -7.59
CA ASN A 53 -11.29 -2.01 -7.86
C ASN A 53 -10.33 -1.14 -8.68
N LEU A 54 -10.86 -0.35 -9.62
CA LEU A 54 -10.06 0.62 -10.38
C LEU A 54 -9.50 1.71 -9.46
N PHE A 55 -10.34 2.26 -8.58
CA PHE A 55 -9.96 3.26 -7.60
C PHE A 55 -8.83 2.76 -6.68
N LEU A 56 -8.94 1.53 -6.17
CA LEU A 56 -7.88 0.94 -5.33
C LEU A 56 -6.57 0.72 -6.08
N THR A 57 -6.63 0.23 -7.32
CA THR A 57 -5.43 0.03 -8.15
C THR A 57 -4.71 1.36 -8.37
N LEU A 58 -5.46 2.41 -8.71
CA LEU A 58 -4.92 3.77 -8.88
C LEU A 58 -4.35 4.33 -7.59
N MET A 59 -5.02 4.12 -6.45
CA MET A 59 -4.58 4.65 -5.17
C MET A 59 -3.30 3.97 -4.67
N LEU A 60 -3.19 2.65 -4.86
CA LEU A 60 -1.95 1.91 -4.61
C LEU A 60 -0.82 2.37 -5.53
N LEU A 61 -1.11 2.60 -6.81
CA LEU A 61 -0.13 3.13 -7.77
C LEU A 61 0.36 4.52 -7.33
N ALA A 62 -0.56 5.41 -6.93
CA ALA A 62 -0.23 6.76 -6.46
C ALA A 62 0.65 6.74 -5.20
N VAL A 63 0.30 5.95 -4.18
CA VAL A 63 1.14 5.79 -2.96
C VAL A 63 2.53 5.27 -3.33
N SER A 64 2.61 4.31 -4.24
CA SER A 64 3.88 3.67 -4.61
C SER A 64 4.80 4.60 -5.40
N VAL A 65 4.23 5.35 -6.35
CA VAL A 65 4.95 6.34 -7.15
C VAL A 65 5.42 7.48 -6.25
N THR A 66 4.55 8.07 -5.43
CA THR A 66 4.95 9.14 -4.50
C THR A 66 6.02 8.70 -3.50
N GLY A 67 5.94 7.47 -2.97
CA GLY A 67 6.96 6.89 -2.11
C GLY A 67 8.30 6.67 -2.82
N LEU A 68 8.27 6.28 -4.10
CA LEU A 68 9.47 6.15 -4.92
C LEU A 68 10.09 7.51 -5.26
N LEU A 69 9.27 8.52 -5.54
CA LEU A 69 9.74 9.89 -5.76
C LEU A 69 10.45 10.40 -4.50
N LEU A 70 9.85 10.26 -3.32
CA LEU A 70 10.47 10.65 -2.04
C LEU A 70 11.86 10.02 -1.83
N ARG A 71 12.07 8.78 -2.29
CA ARG A 71 13.39 8.13 -2.27
C ARG A 71 14.41 8.83 -3.17
N HIS A 72 14.01 9.30 -4.35
CA HIS A 72 14.92 9.94 -5.30
C HIS A 72 15.13 11.44 -4.98
N THR A 73 14.21 12.06 -4.26
CA THR A 73 14.27 13.50 -3.99
C THR A 73 15.44 13.93 -3.09
N LEU A 74 16.18 13.01 -2.43
CA LEU A 74 17.48 13.16 -1.71
C LEU A 74 17.71 14.38 -0.78
N ARG A 75 16.76 15.32 -0.68
CA ARG A 75 16.80 16.57 0.09
C ARG A 75 15.73 16.60 1.16
N VAL A 76 15.17 15.44 1.49
CA VAL A 76 14.16 15.32 2.54
C VAL A 76 14.89 15.00 3.83
N ASP A 77 14.65 15.79 4.87
CA ASP A 77 15.19 15.50 6.19
C ASP A 77 14.54 14.23 6.76
N LEU A 78 15.29 13.14 6.72
CA LEU A 78 14.86 11.83 7.22
C LEU A 78 14.76 11.83 8.76
N VAL A 79 15.54 12.66 9.44
CA VAL A 79 15.55 12.74 10.91
C VAL A 79 14.27 13.43 11.35
N GLY A 80 13.96 14.62 10.81
CA GLY A 80 12.71 15.32 11.09
C GLY A 80 11.46 14.51 10.74
N ILE A 81 11.47 13.75 9.64
CA ILE A 81 10.36 12.83 9.31
C ILE A 81 10.20 11.72 10.36
N LYS A 82 11.30 11.13 10.81
CA LYS A 82 11.26 10.05 11.81
C LYS A 82 10.72 10.58 13.13
N GLU A 83 11.21 11.73 13.59
CA GLU A 83 10.72 12.40 14.80
C GLU A 83 9.24 12.74 14.67
N PHE A 84 8.81 13.27 13.52
CA PHE A 84 7.40 13.53 13.25
C PHE A 84 6.54 12.26 13.34
N ILE A 85 6.91 11.18 12.66
CA ILE A 85 6.16 9.92 12.68
C ILE A 85 6.07 9.36 14.11
N ILE A 86 7.16 9.38 14.87
CA ILE A 86 7.17 8.93 16.27
C ILE A 86 6.29 9.81 17.14
N SER A 87 6.34 11.14 16.95
CA SER A 87 5.52 12.10 17.69
C SER A 87 4.02 11.87 17.47
N VAL A 88 3.63 11.54 16.22
CA VAL A 88 2.25 11.17 15.86
C VAL A 88 1.86 9.85 16.50
N LEU A 89 2.74 8.85 16.49
CA LEU A 89 2.45 7.52 17.06
C LEU A 89 2.30 7.55 18.59
N VAL A 90 3.09 8.39 19.26
CA VAL A 90 3.05 8.59 20.73
C VAL A 90 1.95 9.60 21.12
N PHE A 91 1.20 10.14 20.15
CA PHE A 91 0.18 11.18 20.36
C PHE A 91 0.72 12.41 21.12
N ARG A 92 1.99 12.74 20.92
CA ARG A 92 2.67 13.91 21.50
C ARG A 92 3.33 14.70 20.37
N PRO A 93 2.63 15.69 19.77
CA PRO A 93 3.15 16.46 18.65
C PRO A 93 4.19 17.48 19.13
N VAL A 94 5.40 17.01 19.38
CA VAL A 94 6.55 17.85 19.76
C VAL A 94 7.41 18.19 18.54
N ALA A 95 7.30 17.43 17.46
CA ALA A 95 8.11 17.57 16.26
C ALA A 95 7.50 18.58 15.26
N GLU A 96 8.36 19.34 14.60
CA GLU A 96 7.97 20.27 13.54
C GLU A 96 7.45 19.52 12.31
N LEU A 97 6.48 20.11 11.61
CA LEU A 97 5.91 19.50 10.42
C LEU A 97 6.98 19.48 9.31
N PRO A 98 7.29 18.32 8.70
CA PRO A 98 8.27 18.28 7.63
C PRO A 98 7.86 19.19 6.47
N GLY A 99 8.70 20.17 6.12
CA GLY A 99 8.39 21.18 5.08
C GLY A 99 8.28 20.63 3.65
N ASN A 100 8.40 19.32 3.45
CA ASN A 100 8.31 18.70 2.15
C ASN A 100 6.86 18.35 1.80
N TRP A 101 6.27 19.12 0.88
CA TRP A 101 4.91 18.92 0.40
C TRP A 101 4.66 17.51 -0.18
N LEU A 102 5.66 16.90 -0.84
CA LEU A 102 5.54 15.55 -1.40
C LEU A 102 5.41 14.50 -0.28
N PHE A 103 6.09 14.72 0.86
CA PHE A 103 5.95 13.85 2.03
C PHE A 103 4.54 13.94 2.60
N LEU A 104 3.99 15.15 2.72
CA LEU A 104 2.63 15.36 3.21
C LEU A 104 1.59 14.67 2.32
N VAL A 105 1.70 14.82 1.00
CA VAL A 105 0.83 14.15 0.03
C VAL A 105 0.93 12.63 0.18
N HIS A 106 2.14 12.08 0.23
CA HIS A 106 2.34 10.64 0.42
C HIS A 106 1.76 10.15 1.75
N PHE A 107 1.99 10.88 2.84
CA PHE A 107 1.49 10.55 4.18
C PHE A 107 -0.04 10.51 4.23
N ILE A 108 -0.71 11.50 3.65
CA ILE A 108 -2.17 11.53 3.54
C ILE A 108 -2.69 10.36 2.70
N LEU A 109 -2.05 10.07 1.56
CA LEU A 109 -2.44 8.92 0.73
C LEU A 109 -2.31 7.60 1.51
N VAL A 110 -1.24 7.43 2.30
CA VAL A 110 -1.05 6.25 3.15
C VAL A 110 -2.11 6.17 4.23
N LEU A 111 -2.48 7.28 4.88
CA LEU A 111 -3.55 7.32 5.88
C LEU A 111 -4.91 6.88 5.31
N VAL A 112 -5.16 7.10 4.02
CA VAL A 112 -6.38 6.63 3.35
C VAL A 112 -6.28 5.14 2.97
N VAL A 113 -5.11 4.68 2.52
CA VAL A 113 -4.91 3.29 2.08
C VAL A 113 -4.85 2.31 3.25
N VAL A 114 -4.23 2.68 4.38
CA VAL A 114 -4.04 1.77 5.51
C VAL A 114 -5.37 1.22 6.06
N PRO A 115 -6.43 2.01 6.29
CA PRO A 115 -7.74 1.49 6.68
C PRO A 115 -8.43 0.64 5.60
N ALA A 116 -8.13 0.87 4.32
CA ALA A 116 -8.74 0.14 3.20
C ALA A 116 -8.11 -1.25 2.95
N LEU A 117 -6.89 -1.50 3.43
CA LEU A 117 -6.20 -2.78 3.24
C LEU A 117 -6.82 -3.94 4.06
N PRO A 118 -7.11 -3.82 5.37
CA PRO A 118 -7.72 -4.88 6.15
C PRO A 118 -9.05 -5.34 5.55
N SER A 119 -9.94 -4.40 5.21
CA SER A 119 -11.25 -4.76 4.65
C SER A 119 -11.11 -5.61 3.39
N HIS A 120 -10.21 -5.24 2.46
CA HIS A 120 -10.01 -6.03 1.26
C HIS A 120 -9.38 -7.41 1.46
N ILE A 121 -8.36 -7.49 2.33
CA ILE A 121 -7.63 -8.73 2.55
C ILE A 121 -8.48 -9.74 3.31
N PHE A 122 -9.24 -9.28 4.32
CA PHE A 122 -10.08 -10.18 5.14
C PHE A 122 -11.38 -10.58 4.43
N THR A 123 -11.95 -9.74 3.56
CA THR A 123 -13.18 -10.10 2.82
C THR A 123 -12.92 -11.17 1.75
N ALA A 124 -11.75 -11.19 1.10
CA ALA A 124 -11.43 -12.16 0.05
C ALA A 124 -11.59 -13.65 0.47
N PRO A 125 -10.97 -14.15 1.55
CA PRO A 125 -11.11 -15.55 1.95
C PRO A 125 -12.55 -15.89 2.38
N VAL A 126 -13.27 -14.95 3.02
CA VAL A 126 -14.65 -15.17 3.44
C VAL A 126 -15.55 -15.35 2.21
N THR A 127 -15.43 -14.49 1.21
CA THR A 127 -16.22 -14.60 -0.04
C THR A 127 -15.90 -15.87 -0.82
N LEU A 128 -14.65 -16.35 -0.80
CA LEU A 128 -14.26 -17.62 -1.42
C LEU A 128 -14.82 -18.84 -0.67
N LEU A 129 -14.84 -18.82 0.66
CA LEU A 129 -15.43 -19.87 1.48
C LEU A 129 -16.96 -19.93 1.30
N GLU A 130 -17.62 -18.78 1.21
CA GLU A 130 -19.05 -18.70 0.92
C GLU A 130 -19.38 -19.20 -0.50
N ALA A 131 -18.55 -18.85 -1.49
CA ALA A 131 -18.69 -19.38 -2.84
C ALA A 131 -18.51 -20.90 -2.89
N ARG A 132 -17.51 -21.45 -2.19
CA ARG A 132 -17.30 -22.89 -2.02
C ARG A 132 -18.50 -23.59 -1.39
N ARG A 133 -19.07 -23.04 -0.32
CA ARG A 133 -20.28 -23.60 0.33
C ARG A 133 -21.47 -23.64 -0.63
N ARG A 134 -21.68 -22.58 -1.42
CA ARG A 134 -22.76 -22.54 -2.44
C ARG A 134 -22.58 -23.56 -3.56
N GLU A 135 -21.34 -23.91 -3.91
CA GLU A 135 -21.05 -24.97 -4.88
C GLU A 135 -21.31 -26.37 -4.30
N GLU A 136 -20.97 -26.60 -3.03
CA GLU A 136 -21.25 -27.87 -2.33
C GLU A 136 -22.75 -28.08 -2.05
N GLU A 137 -23.49 -27.00 -1.78
CA GLU A 137 -24.94 -27.03 -1.53
C GLU A 137 -25.80 -27.08 -2.81
N ARG A 138 -25.21 -27.00 -4.01
CA ARG A 138 -25.95 -27.13 -5.28
C ARG A 138 -26.38 -28.58 -5.49
N PRO A 139 -27.68 -28.93 -5.40
CA PRO A 139 -28.11 -30.30 -5.63
C PRO A 139 -27.92 -30.65 -7.12
N LEU A 140 -27.42 -31.85 -7.41
CA LEU A 140 -27.24 -32.41 -8.75
C LEU A 140 -28.59 -32.75 -9.42
N HIS A 141 -29.49 -31.77 -9.52
CA HIS A 141 -30.78 -31.91 -10.19
C HIS A 141 -30.79 -31.19 -11.54
N GLU A 142 -29.75 -31.35 -12.37
CA GLU A 142 -29.84 -31.11 -13.81
C GLU A 142 -28.96 -32.14 -14.53
N GLY A 143 -29.57 -33.28 -14.87
CA GLY A 143 -29.02 -34.36 -15.67
C GLY A 143 -30.15 -35.23 -16.19
#